data_AF-A0A944JKS3-F1
#
_entry.id   AF-A0A944JKS3-F1
#
_cell.length_a   1.000
_cell.length_b   1.000
_cell.length_c   1.000
_cell.angle_alpha   90.00
_cell.angle_beta   90.00
_cell.angle_gamma   90.00
#
_symmetry.space_group_name_H-M   'P 1'
#
loop_
_entity.id
_entity.type
_entity.pdbx_description
1 polymer ?
#
loop_
_entity_poly.entity_id
_entity_poly.type
_entity_poly.pdbx_seq_one_letter_code
_entity_poly.pdbx_strand_id
1 'polypeptide(L)'
;MSARERVRADARRAGVRVEEVLDRLAATGDREVCAAAEELVRVLMDFYGAGLARIIDRLGEDRLAALLDDELVASLLALHDLHPEDVDTRIARALASVREDVELLGFDGSTGTLRLRSAPSTGCGCSGAAEGPSQAVEDALACFAPEVTAVEMAPAEAPQPALLQIGTRPQPPVRAL
;
A
#
# COMPACT_ATOMS: atom_id res chain seq x y z
N MET A 1 -20.38 18.64 -3.17
CA MET A 1 -19.44 18.10 -2.18
C MET A 1 -20.20 17.61 -0.96
N SER A 2 -20.16 16.30 -0.72
CA SER A 2 -20.76 15.64 0.45
C SER A 2 -20.04 16.04 1.74
N ALA A 3 -20.69 15.87 2.91
CA ALA A 3 -20.06 16.14 4.20
C ALA A 3 -18.82 15.25 4.43
N ARG A 4 -18.87 13.99 3.99
CA ARG A 4 -17.75 13.03 4.06
C ARG A 4 -16.53 13.49 3.24
N GLU A 5 -16.76 13.95 2.01
CA GLU A 5 -15.69 14.48 1.15
C GLU A 5 -15.00 15.71 1.76
N ARG A 6 -15.76 16.57 2.46
CA ARG A 6 -15.18 17.72 3.17
C ARG A 6 -14.31 17.28 4.33
N VAL A 7 -14.79 16.36 5.18
CA VAL A 7 -14.04 15.84 6.33
C VAL A 7 -12.74 15.15 5.87
N ARG A 8 -12.79 14.35 4.79
CA ARG A 8 -11.58 13.75 4.19
C ARG A 8 -10.60 14.79 3.65
N ALA A 9 -11.11 15.86 3.02
CA ALA A 9 -10.28 16.98 2.60
C ALA A 9 -9.67 17.75 3.79
N ASP A 10 -10.37 17.82 4.92
CA ASP A 10 -9.85 18.44 6.15
C ASP A 10 -8.77 17.58 6.80
N ALA A 11 -8.96 16.26 6.87
CA ALA A 11 -7.96 15.33 7.41
C ALA A 11 -6.66 15.34 6.59
N ARG A 12 -6.75 15.28 5.26
CA ARG A 12 -5.55 15.41 4.39
C ARG A 12 -4.84 16.74 4.59
N ARG A 13 -5.58 17.85 4.68
CA ARG A 13 -5.00 19.16 4.95
C ARG A 13 -4.34 19.23 6.33
N ALA A 14 -4.90 18.57 7.33
CA ALA A 14 -4.29 18.47 8.65
C ALA A 14 -2.97 17.69 8.59
N GLY A 15 -2.91 16.56 7.88
CA GLY A 15 -1.68 15.79 7.66
C GLY A 15 -0.56 16.62 7.04
N VAL A 16 -0.84 17.26 5.91
CA VAL A 16 0.11 18.18 5.24
C VAL A 16 0.57 19.28 6.20
N ARG A 17 -0.34 19.82 7.01
CA ARG A 17 0.01 20.87 7.96
C ARG A 17 0.92 20.36 9.08
N VAL A 18 0.75 19.12 9.53
CA VAL A 18 1.64 18.47 10.50
C VAL A 18 3.03 18.30 9.89
N GLU A 19 3.13 17.75 8.68
CA GLU A 19 4.39 17.60 7.95
C GLU A 19 5.12 18.94 7.78
N GLU A 20 4.43 19.98 7.31
CA GLU A 20 5.00 21.33 7.19
C GLU A 20 5.52 21.89 8.52
N VAL A 21 4.87 21.57 9.64
CA VAL A 21 5.33 22.00 10.97
C VAL A 21 6.60 21.24 11.34
N LEU A 22 6.61 19.92 11.15
CA LEU A 22 7.78 19.07 11.42
C LEU A 22 8.98 19.48 10.55
N ASP A 23 8.78 19.72 9.26
CA ASP A 23 9.82 20.19 8.34
C ASP A 23 10.40 21.54 8.77
N ARG A 24 9.57 22.48 9.21
CA ARG A 24 10.04 23.77 9.73
C ARG A 24 10.86 23.61 11.00
N LEU A 25 10.47 22.69 11.89
CA LEU A 25 11.23 22.38 13.10
C LEU A 25 12.57 21.73 12.72
N ALA A 26 12.58 20.79 11.79
CA ALA A 26 13.78 20.14 11.28
C ALA A 26 14.74 21.12 10.61
N ALA A 27 14.22 22.11 9.87
CA ALA A 27 15.01 23.14 9.21
C ALA A 27 15.80 24.05 10.18
N THR A 28 15.46 24.06 11.47
CA THR A 28 16.24 24.78 12.48
C THR A 28 17.61 24.14 12.74
N GLY A 29 17.77 22.85 12.42
CA GLY A 29 18.97 22.06 12.70
C GLY A 29 19.17 21.70 14.18
N ASP A 30 18.22 22.07 15.04
CA ASP A 30 18.26 21.78 16.47
C ASP A 30 17.73 20.36 16.76
N ARG A 31 18.64 19.47 17.16
CA ARG A 31 18.29 18.07 17.46
C ARG A 31 17.37 17.93 18.67
N GLU A 32 17.46 18.82 19.66
CA GLU A 32 16.60 18.75 20.85
C GLU A 32 15.16 19.13 20.48
N VAL A 33 14.99 20.13 19.62
CA VAL A 33 13.68 20.54 19.09
C VAL A 33 13.04 19.43 18.26
N CYS A 34 13.79 18.79 17.37
CA CYS A 34 13.29 17.65 16.58
C CYS A 34 12.87 16.50 17.48
N ALA A 35 13.72 16.11 18.44
CA ALA A 35 13.42 15.02 19.36
C ALA A 35 12.17 15.30 20.21
N ALA A 36 12.02 16.54 20.71
CA ALA A 36 10.84 16.95 21.47
C ALA A 36 9.56 16.93 20.62
N ALA A 37 9.64 17.31 19.34
CA ALA A 37 8.51 17.26 18.42
C ALA A 37 8.07 15.81 18.13
N GLU A 38 9.03 14.92 17.85
CA GLU A 38 8.77 13.49 17.66
C GLU A 38 8.18 12.84 18.91
N GLU A 39 8.71 13.17 20.10
CA GLU A 39 8.18 12.70 21.38
C GLU A 39 6.74 13.17 21.59
N LEU A 40 6.45 14.46 21.32
CA LEU A 40 5.10 14.99 21.42
C LEU A 40 4.12 14.24 20.50
N VAL A 41 4.49 14.02 19.24
CA VAL A 41 3.66 13.25 18.30
C VAL A 41 3.42 11.85 18.82
N ARG A 42 4.46 11.15 19.28
CA ARG A 42 4.35 9.80 19.84
C ARG A 42 3.39 9.74 21.03
N VAL A 43 3.55 10.65 22.00
CA VAL A 43 2.69 10.70 23.20
C VAL A 43 1.23 10.99 22.83
N LEU A 44 0.99 11.88 21.87
CA LEU A 44 -0.37 12.16 21.39
C LEU A 44 -0.97 10.95 20.67
N MET A 45 -0.20 10.29 19.80
CA MET A 45 -0.63 9.07 19.09
C MET A 45 -1.00 7.95 20.07
N ASP A 46 -0.18 7.72 21.10
CA ASP A 46 -0.45 6.74 22.15
C ASP A 46 -1.72 7.09 22.94
N PHE A 47 -1.88 8.37 23.32
CA PHE A 47 -3.03 8.85 24.07
C PHE A 47 -4.35 8.70 23.29
N TYR A 48 -4.36 9.13 22.02
CA TYR A 48 -5.54 9.00 21.18
C TYR A 48 -5.85 7.55 20.83
N GLY A 49 -4.83 6.74 20.54
CA GLY A 49 -4.99 5.30 20.30
C GLY A 49 -5.62 4.59 21.49
N ALA A 50 -5.15 4.85 22.71
CA ALA A 50 -5.74 4.28 23.93
C ALA A 50 -7.21 4.72 24.14
N GLY A 51 -7.55 5.96 23.76
CA GLY A 51 -8.93 6.45 23.79
C GLY A 51 -9.83 5.75 22.77
N LEU A 52 -9.35 5.62 21.53
CA LEU A 52 -10.04 4.94 20.43
C LEU A 52 -10.30 3.47 20.75
N ALA A 53 -9.28 2.75 21.26
CA ALA A 53 -9.40 1.35 21.67
C ALA A 53 -10.55 1.16 22.65
N ARG A 54 -10.63 2.01 23.69
CA ARG A 54 -11.72 1.97 24.67
C ARG A 54 -13.09 2.30 24.09
N ILE A 55 -13.17 3.16 23.07
CA ILE A 55 -14.42 3.48 22.39
C ILE A 55 -14.89 2.26 21.60
N ILE A 56 -13.98 1.61 20.86
CA ILE A 56 -14.25 0.42 20.05
C ILE A 56 -14.63 -0.77 20.91
N ASP A 57 -13.94 -1.01 22.03
CA ASP A 57 -14.28 -2.08 22.98
C ASP A 57 -15.71 -1.96 23.54
N ARG A 58 -16.29 -0.75 23.50
CA ARG A 58 -17.67 -0.49 23.93
C ARG A 58 -18.68 -0.52 22.78
N LEU A 59 -18.19 -0.53 21.53
CA LEU A 59 -19.00 -0.75 20.34
C LEU A 59 -19.14 -2.26 20.11
N GLY A 60 -20.34 -2.72 19.75
CA GLY A 60 -20.52 -4.09 19.26
C GLY A 60 -19.99 -4.24 17.83
N GLU A 61 -19.68 -5.48 17.42
CA GLU A 61 -19.13 -5.80 16.09
C GLU A 61 -19.95 -5.21 14.93
N ASP A 62 -21.28 -5.29 14.98
CA ASP A 62 -22.17 -4.73 13.95
C ASP A 62 -22.01 -3.21 13.77
N ARG A 63 -21.76 -2.49 14.87
CA ARG A 63 -21.61 -1.03 14.86
C ARG A 63 -20.21 -0.65 14.41
N LEU A 64 -19.20 -1.46 14.74
CA LEU A 64 -17.85 -1.31 14.22
C LEU A 64 -17.83 -1.51 12.70
N ALA A 65 -18.47 -2.55 12.18
CA ALA A 65 -18.55 -2.80 10.74
C ALA A 65 -19.11 -1.58 9.97
N ALA A 66 -20.20 -0.98 10.46
CA ALA A 66 -20.77 0.23 9.84
C ALA A 66 -19.87 1.48 9.93
N LEU A 67 -18.94 1.54 10.88
CA LEU A 67 -17.95 2.62 10.96
C LEU A 67 -16.82 2.43 9.95
N LEU A 68 -16.46 1.19 9.64
CA LEU A 68 -15.42 0.87 8.65
C LEU A 68 -15.82 1.21 7.21
N ASP A 69 -17.11 1.42 6.95
CA ASP A 69 -17.59 1.98 5.68
C ASP A 69 -17.12 3.44 5.45
N ASP A 70 -16.66 4.13 6.51
CA ASP A 70 -16.03 5.44 6.39
C ASP A 70 -14.50 5.28 6.29
N GLU A 71 -13.96 5.55 5.10
CA GLU A 71 -12.55 5.39 4.78
C GLU A 71 -11.62 6.13 5.75
N LEU A 72 -12.02 7.32 6.24
CA LEU A 72 -11.20 8.07 7.19
C LEU A 72 -11.17 7.38 8.54
N VAL A 73 -12.31 6.85 8.99
CA VAL A 73 -12.38 6.10 10.25
C VAL A 73 -11.58 4.81 10.12
N ALA A 74 -11.76 4.05 9.04
CA ALA A 74 -10.98 2.83 8.80
C ALA A 74 -9.47 3.11 8.80
N SER A 75 -9.02 4.16 8.10
CA SER A 75 -7.61 4.59 8.07
C SER A 75 -7.08 4.98 9.46
N LEU A 76 -7.87 5.72 10.26
CA LEU A 76 -7.49 6.08 11.62
C LEU A 76 -7.37 4.85 12.54
N LEU A 77 -8.27 3.87 12.39
CA LEU A 77 -8.19 2.62 13.14
C LEU A 77 -6.96 1.80 12.75
N ALA A 78 -6.63 1.75 11.46
CA ALA A 78 -5.42 1.08 10.97
C ALA A 78 -4.17 1.74 11.55
N LEU A 79 -4.08 3.07 11.51
CA LEU A 79 -2.96 3.83 12.07
C LEU A 79 -2.68 3.57 13.56
N HIS A 80 -3.69 3.13 14.31
CA HIS A 80 -3.58 2.80 15.73
C HIS A 80 -3.56 1.30 16.03
N ASP A 81 -3.38 0.43 15.02
CA ASP A 81 -3.44 -1.04 15.14
C ASP A 81 -4.77 -1.57 15.71
N LEU A 82 -5.86 -0.84 15.47
CA LEU A 82 -7.22 -1.16 15.95
C LEU A 82 -8.16 -1.65 14.85
N HIS A 83 -7.68 -1.73 13.61
CA HIS A 83 -8.48 -2.23 12.51
C HIS A 83 -8.68 -3.75 12.64
N PRO A 84 -9.92 -4.29 12.50
CA PRO A 84 -10.18 -5.71 12.72
C PRO A 84 -9.63 -6.62 11.62
N GLU A 85 -9.52 -6.11 10.41
CA GLU A 85 -8.81 -6.80 9.32
C GLU A 85 -7.31 -6.62 9.48
N ASP A 86 -6.53 -7.68 9.23
CA ASP A 86 -5.07 -7.61 9.19
C ASP A 86 -4.54 -6.77 8.02
N VAL A 87 -3.25 -6.41 8.10
CA VAL A 87 -2.59 -5.53 7.12
C VAL A 87 -2.64 -6.12 5.72
N ASP A 88 -2.38 -7.42 5.57
CA ASP A 88 -2.35 -8.11 4.27
C ASP A 88 -3.73 -8.09 3.59
N THR A 89 -4.81 -8.31 4.35
CA THR A 89 -6.19 -8.24 3.86
C THR A 89 -6.53 -6.84 3.35
N ARG A 90 -6.09 -5.81 4.08
CA ARG A 90 -6.31 -4.41 3.68
C ARG A 90 -5.48 -4.02 2.47
N ILE A 91 -4.23 -4.45 2.39
CA ILE A 91 -3.38 -4.27 1.20
C ILE A 91 -4.07 -4.92 -0.01
N ALA A 92 -4.52 -6.17 0.10
CA ALA A 92 -5.20 -6.87 -0.98
C ALA A 92 -6.46 -6.14 -1.44
N ARG A 93 -7.25 -5.59 -0.49
CA ARG A 93 -8.40 -4.74 -0.80
C ARG A 93 -8.00 -3.45 -1.54
N ALA A 94 -6.93 -2.80 -1.10
CA ALA A 94 -6.41 -1.59 -1.74
C ALA A 94 -6.07 -1.86 -3.21
N LEU A 95 -5.31 -2.93 -3.47
CA LEU A 95 -4.90 -3.34 -4.82
C LEU A 95 -6.10 -3.76 -5.67
N ALA A 96 -7.09 -4.43 -5.10
CA ALA A 96 -8.32 -4.80 -5.81
C ALA A 96 -9.22 -3.59 -6.15
N SER A 97 -9.02 -2.44 -5.48
CA SER A 97 -9.80 -1.22 -5.74
C SER A 97 -9.31 -0.45 -6.97
N VAL A 98 -8.07 -0.68 -7.40
CA VAL A 98 -7.50 -0.07 -8.60
C VAL A 98 -7.69 -0.98 -9.81
N ARG A 99 -7.68 -0.39 -11.01
CA ARG A 99 -7.85 -1.15 -12.28
C ARG A 99 -6.55 -1.77 -12.80
N GLU A 100 -5.46 -1.59 -12.09
CA GLU A 100 -4.13 -2.01 -12.52
C GLU A 100 -3.85 -3.43 -12.06
N ASP A 101 -3.42 -4.27 -12.98
CA ASP A 101 -3.04 -5.65 -12.66
C ASP A 101 -1.63 -5.64 -12.05
N VAL A 102 -1.57 -5.72 -10.72
CA VAL A 102 -0.33 -5.82 -9.94
C VAL A 102 -0.35 -7.08 -9.07
N GLU A 103 0.78 -7.77 -9.06
CA GLU A 103 1.04 -8.94 -8.21
C GLU A 103 1.74 -8.48 -6.93
N LEU A 104 1.17 -8.86 -5.77
CA LEU A 104 1.78 -8.64 -4.46
C LEU A 104 2.89 -9.67 -4.23
N LEU A 105 4.13 -9.19 -4.07
CA LEU A 105 5.29 -10.05 -3.77
C LEU A 105 5.55 -10.19 -2.28
N GLY A 106 5.16 -9.19 -1.49
CA GLY A 106 5.26 -9.22 -0.03
C GLY A 106 5.29 -7.84 0.57
N PHE A 107 5.01 -7.78 1.87
CA PHE A 107 5.06 -6.59 2.69
C PHE A 107 6.04 -6.81 3.85
N ASP A 108 6.93 -5.85 4.09
CA ASP A 108 7.80 -5.83 5.26
C ASP A 108 7.27 -4.81 6.27
N GLY A 109 6.58 -5.31 7.31
CA GLY A 109 6.02 -4.47 8.37
C GLY A 109 7.05 -3.76 9.23
N SER A 110 8.34 -4.15 9.19
CA SER A 110 9.39 -3.45 9.94
C SER A 110 9.87 -2.18 9.25
N THR A 111 9.81 -2.15 7.92
CA THR A 111 10.21 -1.01 7.09
C THR A 111 9.02 -0.26 6.49
N GLY A 112 7.83 -0.86 6.48
CA GLY A 112 6.65 -0.35 5.78
C GLY A 112 6.74 -0.47 4.26
N THR A 113 7.68 -1.28 3.74
CA THR A 113 7.91 -1.40 2.30
C THR A 113 7.07 -2.52 1.69
N LEU A 114 6.27 -2.15 0.68
CA LEU A 114 5.47 -3.06 -0.12
C LEU A 114 6.15 -3.37 -1.45
N ARG A 115 6.33 -4.65 -1.77
CA ARG A 115 6.89 -5.07 -3.05
C ARG A 115 5.80 -5.54 -3.98
N LEU A 116 5.71 -4.91 -5.14
CA LEU A 116 4.75 -5.21 -6.18
C LEU A 116 5.46 -5.57 -7.49
N ARG A 117 4.77 -6.29 -8.36
CA ARG A 117 5.19 -6.53 -9.74
C ARG A 117 4.03 -6.24 -10.67
N SER A 118 4.27 -5.53 -11.77
CA SER A 118 3.26 -5.37 -12.81
C SER A 118 2.98 -6.71 -13.48
N ALA A 119 1.70 -7.07 -13.59
CA ALA A 119 1.32 -8.26 -14.34
C ALA A 119 1.67 -8.09 -15.83
N PRO A 120 1.99 -9.18 -16.54
CA PRO A 120 2.26 -9.11 -17.97
C PRO A 120 1.00 -8.67 -18.72
N SER A 121 1.00 -7.43 -19.22
CA SER A 121 -0.02 -6.96 -20.16
C SER A 121 0.05 -7.76 -21.47
N THR A 122 -1.09 -8.32 -21.91
CA THR A 122 -1.23 -8.99 -23.21
C THR A 122 -1.26 -8.03 -24.41
N GLY A 123 -0.94 -6.74 -24.22
CA GLY A 123 -1.02 -5.71 -25.26
C GLY A 123 0.24 -4.87 -25.38
N CYS A 124 0.90 -5.01 -26.53
CA CYS A 124 1.99 -4.20 -27.10
C CYS A 124 3.31 -4.14 -26.31
N GLY A 125 4.35 -4.71 -26.93
CA GLY A 125 5.71 -4.74 -26.40
C GLY A 125 6.33 -3.34 -26.32
N CYS A 126 6.54 -2.87 -25.11
CA CYS A 126 7.56 -1.89 -24.76
C CYS A 126 8.35 -2.45 -23.57
N SER A 127 9.54 -2.96 -23.85
CA SER A 127 10.52 -3.33 -22.85
C SER A 127 11.21 -2.08 -22.30
N GLY A 128 11.28 -1.95 -20.97
CA GLY A 128 12.41 -1.30 -20.32
C GLY A 128 12.15 0.05 -19.64
N ALA A 129 11.32 0.06 -18.60
CA ALA A 129 11.56 0.86 -17.41
C ALA A 129 10.79 0.19 -16.25
N ALA A 130 11.40 0.08 -15.08
CA ALA A 130 10.62 -0.08 -13.85
C ALA A 130 9.92 1.27 -13.64
N GLU A 131 8.79 1.46 -14.32
CA GLU A 131 7.91 2.59 -14.05
C GLU A 131 7.50 2.45 -12.58
N GLY A 132 7.67 3.53 -11.82
CA GLY A 132 7.29 3.55 -10.40
C GLY A 132 5.81 3.20 -10.23
N PRO A 133 5.39 2.91 -8.98
CA PRO A 133 3.98 2.67 -8.70
C PRO A 133 3.12 3.82 -9.25
N SER A 134 1.92 3.51 -9.71
CA SER A 134 1.01 4.56 -10.15
C SER A 134 0.51 5.35 -8.94
N GLN A 135 0.16 6.62 -9.17
CA GLN A 135 -0.47 7.44 -8.13
C GLN A 135 -1.78 6.81 -7.61
N ALA A 136 -2.51 6.07 -8.47
CA ALA A 136 -3.74 5.41 -8.06
C ALA A 136 -3.50 4.29 -7.04
N VAL A 137 -2.43 3.51 -7.23
CA VAL A 137 -2.00 2.48 -6.27
C VAL A 137 -1.57 3.11 -4.95
N GLU A 138 -0.74 4.15 -5.00
CA GLU A 138 -0.30 4.87 -3.80
C GLU A 138 -1.47 5.48 -3.02
N ASP A 139 -2.39 6.16 -3.72
CA ASP A 139 -3.57 6.76 -3.11
C ASP A 139 -4.48 5.69 -2.46
N ALA A 140 -4.64 4.54 -3.11
CA ALA A 140 -5.43 3.43 -2.57
C ALA A 140 -4.76 2.84 -1.32
N LEU A 141 -3.44 2.59 -1.36
CA LEU A 141 -2.68 2.08 -0.22
C LEU A 141 -2.71 3.06 0.96
N ALA A 142 -2.53 4.36 0.71
CA ALA A 142 -2.64 5.38 1.75
C ALA A 142 -4.03 5.41 2.43
N CYS A 143 -5.08 4.98 1.74
CA CYS A 143 -6.43 4.91 2.31
C CYS A 143 -6.68 3.63 3.11
N PHE A 144 -6.29 2.48 2.58
CA PHE A 144 -6.65 1.18 3.17
C PHE A 144 -5.54 0.58 4.04
N ALA A 145 -4.28 0.86 3.73
CA ALA A 145 -3.09 0.31 4.38
C ALA A 145 -2.05 1.41 4.66
N PRO A 146 -2.34 2.36 5.56
CA PRO A 146 -1.45 3.50 5.88
C PRO A 146 -0.08 3.07 6.45
N GLU A 147 0.08 1.81 6.85
CA GLU A 147 1.35 1.20 7.25
C GLU A 147 2.34 1.04 6.08
N VAL A 148 1.84 1.08 4.84
CA VAL A 148 2.66 1.08 3.64
C VAL A 148 3.20 2.48 3.40
N THR A 149 4.46 2.69 3.75
CA THR A 149 5.15 3.98 3.62
C THR A 149 5.97 4.10 2.34
N ALA A 150 6.29 2.96 1.71
CA ALA A 150 7.04 2.91 0.45
C ALA A 150 6.58 1.73 -0.41
N VAL A 151 6.58 1.93 -1.73
CA VAL A 151 6.25 0.89 -2.71
C VAL A 151 7.42 0.68 -3.66
N GLU A 152 7.90 -0.56 -3.76
CA GLU A 152 8.98 -0.97 -4.64
C GLU A 152 8.44 -1.84 -5.78
N MET A 153 8.74 -1.45 -7.03
CA MET A 153 8.39 -2.23 -8.22
C MET A 153 9.52 -3.20 -8.55
N ALA A 154 9.23 -4.50 -8.45
CA ALA A 154 10.12 -5.55 -8.91
C ALA A 154 10.16 -5.61 -10.45
N PRO A 155 11.29 -6.04 -11.04
CA PRO A 155 11.36 -6.28 -12.48
C PRO A 155 10.37 -7.36 -12.91
N ALA A 156 9.90 -7.25 -14.15
CA ALA A 156 9.07 -8.28 -14.79
C ALA A 156 9.77 -9.64 -14.76
N GLU A 157 8.99 -10.71 -14.59
CA GLU A 157 9.55 -12.07 -14.59
C GLU A 157 10.23 -12.35 -15.95
N ALA A 158 11.46 -12.88 -15.89
CA ALA A 158 12.20 -13.21 -17.10
C ALA A 158 11.41 -14.27 -17.90
N PRO A 159 11.25 -14.11 -19.23
CA PRO A 159 10.57 -15.12 -20.03
C PRO A 159 11.24 -16.48 -19.80
N GLN A 160 10.47 -17.46 -19.31
CA GLN A 160 10.97 -18.83 -19.25
C GLN A 160 11.34 -19.23 -20.69
N PRO A 161 12.55 -19.77 -20.94
CA PRO A 161 12.99 -20.05 -22.30
C PRO A 161 11.98 -21.00 -22.95
N ALA A 162 11.36 -20.54 -24.04
CA ALA A 162 10.43 -21.35 -24.81
C ALA A 162 11.12 -22.67 -25.13
N LEU A 163 10.59 -23.78 -24.62
CA LEU A 163 11.11 -25.11 -24.90
C LEU A 163 10.98 -25.36 -26.40
N LEU A 164 12.08 -25.18 -27.12
CA LEU A 164 12.17 -25.50 -28.54
C LEU A 164 12.06 -27.02 -28.66
N GLN A 165 10.90 -27.51 -29.10
CA GLN A 165 10.75 -28.91 -29.48
C GLN A 165 11.58 -29.18 -30.73
N ILE A 166 12.75 -29.81 -30.56
CA ILE A 166 13.55 -30.31 -31.67
C ILE A 166 12.86 -31.59 -32.18
N GLY A 167 12.08 -31.46 -33.25
CA GLY A 167 11.55 -32.60 -33.97
C GLY A 167 12.69 -33.37 -34.65
N THR A 168 12.80 -34.67 -34.39
CA THR A 168 13.71 -35.56 -35.10
C THR A 168 13.33 -35.65 -36.58
N ARG A 169 14.31 -35.38 -37.46
CA ARG A 169 14.19 -35.48 -38.91
C ARG A 169 13.70 -36.89 -39.31
N PRO A 170 12.60 -37.02 -40.08
CA PRO A 170 12.17 -38.32 -40.59
C PRO A 170 13.25 -38.95 -41.47
N GLN A 171 13.57 -40.23 -41.21
CA GLN A 171 14.51 -41.02 -42.01
C GLN A 171 13.91 -41.26 -43.42
N PRO A 172 14.67 -41.04 -44.51
CA PRO A 172 14.18 -41.32 -45.86
C PRO A 172 14.00 -42.84 -46.05
N PRO A 173 13.01 -43.27 -46.86
CA PRO A 173 12.76 -44.69 -47.09
C PRO A 173 13.93 -45.34 -47.83
N VAL A 174 14.42 -46.44 -47.27
CA VAL A 174 15.43 -47.30 -47.90
C VAL A 174 14.77 -48.01 -49.09
N ARG A 175 15.28 -47.77 -50.30
CA ARG A 175 14.87 -48.53 -51.49
C ARG A 175 15.41 -49.95 -51.41
N ALA A 176 14.53 -50.93 -51.32
CA ALA A 176 14.84 -52.32 -51.62
C ALA A 176 14.91 -52.51 -53.15
N LEU A 177 15.91 -53.29 -53.59
CA LEU A 177 16.20 -53.67 -54.98
C LEU A 177 15.08 -54.52 -55.59
#